data_AF-X1M2X3-F1
#
_entry.id   AF-X1M2X3-F1
#
_cell.length_a   1.000
_cell.length_b   1.000
_cell.length_c   1.000
_cell.angle_alpha   90.00
_cell.angle_beta   90.00
_cell.angle_gamma   90.00
#
_symmetry.space_group_name_H-M   'P 1'
#
loop_
_entity.id
_entity.type
_entity.pdbx_description
1 polymer ?
#
loop_
_entity_poly.entity_id
_entity_poly.type
_entity_poly.pdbx_seq_one_letter_code
_entity_poly.pdbx_strand_id
1 'polypeptide(L)'
;PEGILYKELTPADIKEIVEEHFLKGRIVEKFLFKSEITEKVIRKKERLPFFQKQLKIVLKNCGTIDPENIEEYINNGGYEALRKALTELSPLQVIQEIKDSGLRGRGGAGFPTGVKWEFVFKAKSSEKFVICNADEGDPGAFMDRAVLEGDPHTVVEGMSIAAYVVGAKRGYVYVRAEYPLAIERLEIALKQAKKHNFLGENILKKDFNFDIELRIGAGAFVCGEETGLIASIEGKRGMPRSRPPFPATCGLWGKPTLINNVETLANIPHIILKGAKWFSSIGIDGNKGTKIFALSGKIKNTGLVEVPLGLTIGELIFDIGGGIPDGKKFKAVQTGGPSGGCIPQDYLDTPISYESLKDLDSIMGSGG
;
A
#
# COMPACT_ATOMS: atom_id res chain seq x y z
N PRO A 1 11.08 17.25 16.46
CA PRO A 1 11.53 18.66 16.42
C PRO A 1 12.69 18.93 15.44
N GLU A 2 13.74 18.09 15.38
CA GLU A 2 14.95 18.41 14.57
C GLU A 2 15.17 17.52 13.33
N GLY A 3 14.38 16.46 13.14
CA GLY A 3 14.49 15.57 11.96
C GLY A 3 15.77 14.71 11.94
N ILE A 4 16.39 14.50 13.10
CA ILE A 4 17.60 13.69 13.25
C ILE A 4 17.23 12.20 13.27
N LEU A 5 17.92 11.42 12.44
CA LEU A 5 17.81 9.96 12.42
C LEU A 5 19.09 9.34 13.00
N TYR A 6 18.96 8.77 14.18
CA TYR A 6 20.00 7.90 14.76
C TYR A 6 19.78 6.46 14.28
N LYS A 7 20.86 5.78 13.88
CA LYS A 7 20.82 4.41 13.36
C LYS A 7 21.54 3.43 14.29
N GLU A 8 21.18 2.15 14.19
CA GLU A 8 21.88 1.03 14.85
C GLU A 8 22.03 1.19 16.37
N LEU A 9 21.04 1.80 17.02
CA LEU A 9 21.05 2.04 18.45
C LEU A 9 20.85 0.74 19.24
N THR A 10 21.61 0.62 20.32
CA THR A 10 21.40 -0.37 21.39
C THR A 10 20.82 0.32 22.63
N PRO A 11 20.23 -0.44 23.58
CA PRO A 11 19.75 0.13 24.84
C PRO A 11 20.82 0.90 25.63
N ALA A 12 22.11 0.55 25.48
CA ALA A 12 23.22 1.23 26.14
C ALA A 12 23.48 2.64 25.59
N ASP A 13 23.19 2.88 24.31
CA ASP A 13 23.44 4.15 23.62
C ASP A 13 22.44 5.24 24.03
N ILE A 14 21.28 4.84 24.55
CA ILE A 14 20.18 5.74 24.91
C ILE A 14 20.60 6.77 25.95
N LYS A 15 21.40 6.36 26.95
CA LYS A 15 21.86 7.27 28.01
C LYS A 15 22.61 8.46 27.41
N GLU A 16 23.51 8.21 26.47
CA GLU A 16 24.31 9.25 25.82
C GLU A 16 23.44 10.17 24.95
N ILE A 17 22.47 9.62 24.21
CA ILE A 17 21.56 10.45 23.40
C ILE A 17 20.72 11.36 24.27
N VAL A 18 20.20 10.85 25.39
CA VAL A 18 19.43 11.66 26.34
C VAL A 18 20.30 12.76 26.94
N GLU A 19 21.48 12.40 27.44
CA GLU A 19 22.38 13.35 28.11
C GLU A 19 22.94 14.40 27.15
N GLU A 20 23.35 14.03 25.95
CA GLU A 20 24.00 14.94 25.01
C GLU A 20 22.97 15.66 24.13
N HIS A 21 22.06 14.93 23.49
CA HIS A 21 21.14 15.55 22.54
C HIS A 21 19.92 16.14 23.22
N PHE A 22 19.16 15.37 24.00
CA PHE A 22 17.87 15.83 24.51
C PHE A 22 18.02 16.88 25.61
N LEU A 23 19.00 16.72 26.50
CA LEU A 23 19.24 17.68 27.59
C LEU A 23 20.13 18.84 27.19
N LYS A 24 21.19 18.60 26.41
CA LYS A 24 22.22 19.62 26.12
C LYS A 24 22.19 20.16 24.68
N GLY A 25 21.33 19.63 23.81
CA GLY A 25 21.20 20.04 22.41
C GLY A 25 22.38 19.61 21.51
N ARG A 26 23.27 18.75 21.98
CA ARG A 26 24.45 18.29 21.24
C ARG A 26 24.16 16.96 20.54
N ILE A 27 24.05 17.02 19.22
CA ILE A 27 23.82 15.85 18.38
C ILE A 27 24.97 14.86 18.52
N VAL A 28 24.64 13.58 18.73
CA VAL A 28 25.62 12.51 18.90
C VAL A 28 26.02 11.97 17.52
N GLU A 29 27.02 12.59 16.88
CA GLU A 29 27.35 12.36 15.46
C GLU A 29 27.76 10.91 15.12
N LYS A 30 28.29 10.15 16.08
CA LYS A 30 28.70 8.76 15.85
C LYS A 30 27.55 7.81 15.49
N PHE A 31 26.32 8.18 15.86
CA PHE A 31 25.11 7.42 15.54
C PHE A 31 24.40 7.93 14.28
N LEU A 32 24.96 8.92 13.59
CA LEU A 32 24.42 9.45 12.36
C LEU A 32 24.97 8.73 11.14
N PHE A 33 24.24 8.84 10.03
CA PHE A 33 24.71 8.36 8.75
C PHE A 33 25.90 9.17 8.27
N LYS A 34 27.00 8.49 7.93
CA LYS A 34 28.17 9.05 7.25
C LYS A 34 28.17 8.56 5.81
N SER A 35 28.21 9.48 4.86
CA SER A 35 28.30 9.14 3.43
C SER A 35 29.62 8.44 3.14
N GLU A 36 29.59 7.28 2.49
CA GLU A 36 30.80 6.58 2.03
C GLU A 36 31.52 7.36 0.92
N ILE A 37 30.81 8.20 0.16
CA ILE A 37 31.35 8.95 -0.97
C ILE A 37 31.99 10.27 -0.53
N THR A 38 31.30 11.02 0.33
CA THR A 38 31.73 12.37 0.71
C THR A 38 32.37 12.43 2.09
N GLU A 39 32.32 11.33 2.84
CA GLU A 39 32.70 11.23 4.25
C GLU A 39 31.99 12.22 5.18
N LYS A 40 30.95 12.90 4.70
CA LYS A 40 30.18 13.86 5.48
C LYS A 40 29.08 13.17 6.27
N VAL A 41 28.90 13.62 7.51
CA VAL A 41 27.76 13.26 8.35
C VAL A 41 26.52 13.95 7.81
N ILE A 42 25.48 13.17 7.54
CA ILE A 42 24.18 13.67 7.09
C ILE A 42 23.26 13.70 8.31
N ARG A 43 22.96 14.91 8.78
CA ARG A 43 22.16 15.12 10.00
C ARG A 43 20.66 14.94 9.79
N LYS A 44 20.15 15.46 8.67
CA LYS A 44 18.71 15.49 8.38
C LYS A 44 18.29 14.25 7.60
N LYS A 45 17.25 13.57 8.06
CA LYS A 45 16.66 12.39 7.42
C LYS A 45 16.37 12.62 5.93
N GLU A 46 15.82 13.79 5.59
CA GLU A 46 15.42 14.13 4.21
C GLU A 46 16.61 14.27 3.25
N ARG A 47 17.83 14.40 3.78
CA ARG A 47 19.06 14.51 2.98
C ARG A 47 19.76 13.16 2.78
N LEU A 48 19.28 12.09 3.39
CA LEU A 48 19.87 10.77 3.19
C LEU A 48 19.48 10.25 1.80
N PRO A 49 20.42 9.68 1.03
CA PRO A 49 20.16 9.16 -0.32
C PRO A 49 18.92 8.24 -0.40
N PHE A 50 18.76 7.39 0.61
CA PHE A 50 17.61 6.48 0.74
C PHE A 50 16.25 7.21 0.68
N PHE A 51 16.12 8.40 1.27
CA PHE A 51 14.84 9.12 1.35
C PHE A 51 14.64 10.14 0.23
N GLN A 52 15.70 10.61 -0.43
CA GLN A 52 15.64 11.75 -1.36
C GLN A 52 14.77 11.53 -2.59
N LYS A 53 14.73 10.31 -3.12
CA LYS A 53 13.93 9.97 -4.31
C LYS A 53 12.55 9.41 -3.97
N GLN A 54 12.22 9.30 -2.67
CA GLN A 54 10.92 8.79 -2.24
C GLN A 54 9.85 9.89 -2.26
N LEU A 55 8.65 9.51 -2.68
CA LEU A 55 7.44 10.32 -2.55
C LEU A 55 6.41 9.50 -1.78
N LYS A 56 6.29 9.75 -0.47
CA LYS A 56 5.38 9.01 0.39
C LYS A 56 3.95 9.56 0.28
N ILE A 57 3.08 8.81 -0.39
CA ILE A 57 1.64 9.06 -0.47
C ILE A 57 0.95 8.09 0.46
N VAL A 58 1.04 6.79 0.18
CA VAL A 58 0.42 5.73 0.98
C VAL A 58 1.15 5.56 2.31
N LEU A 59 2.48 5.61 2.31
CA LEU A 59 3.29 5.47 3.54
C LEU A 59 3.44 6.79 4.32
N LYS A 60 2.63 7.82 4.05
CA LYS A 60 2.78 9.15 4.67
C LYS A 60 2.70 9.10 6.20
N ASN A 61 1.85 8.21 6.73
CA ASN A 61 1.53 8.11 8.15
C ASN A 61 2.40 7.06 8.87
N CYS A 62 2.92 6.07 8.14
CA CYS A 62 3.70 4.98 8.71
C CYS A 62 4.95 5.50 9.42
N GLY A 63 5.03 5.22 10.73
CA GLY A 63 6.12 5.69 11.61
C GLY A 63 6.02 7.16 12.01
N THR A 64 4.89 7.81 11.74
CA THR A 64 4.60 9.20 12.15
C THR A 64 3.41 9.28 13.10
N ILE A 65 2.43 8.38 12.97
CA ILE A 65 1.30 8.25 13.88
C ILE A 65 1.40 6.95 14.70
N ASP A 66 0.72 6.93 15.84
CA ASP A 66 0.33 5.69 16.51
C ASP A 66 -0.79 4.99 15.72
N PRO A 67 -0.53 3.82 15.09
CA PRO A 67 -1.51 3.11 14.28
C PRO A 67 -2.67 2.53 15.10
N GLU A 68 -2.56 2.49 16.43
CA GLU A 68 -3.59 2.00 17.34
C GLU A 68 -4.47 3.13 17.91
N ASN A 69 -4.23 4.38 17.47
CA ASN A 69 -4.98 5.56 17.90
C ASN A 69 -5.64 6.28 16.72
N ILE A 70 -6.94 6.02 16.52
CA ILE A 70 -7.73 6.69 15.48
C ILE A 70 -7.68 8.23 15.52
N GLU A 71 -7.51 8.84 16.69
CA GLU A 71 -7.45 10.31 16.80
C GLU A 71 -6.22 10.88 16.09
N GLU A 72 -5.09 10.16 16.07
CA GLU A 72 -3.91 10.59 15.32
C GLU A 72 -4.14 10.50 13.81
N TYR A 73 -4.87 9.48 13.35
CA TYR A 73 -5.28 9.39 11.95
C TYR A 73 -6.22 10.57 11.57
N ILE A 74 -7.23 10.85 12.40
CA ILE A 74 -8.18 11.97 12.20
C ILE A 74 -7.44 13.31 12.19
N ASN A 75 -6.55 13.55 13.16
CA ASN A 75 -5.75 14.78 13.23
C ASN A 75 -4.86 15.00 12.00
N ASN A 76 -4.50 13.93 11.29
CA ASN A 76 -3.76 13.97 10.03
C ASN A 76 -4.66 13.97 8.77
N GLY A 77 -5.93 14.38 8.93
CA GLY A 77 -6.92 14.50 7.85
C GLY A 77 -7.60 13.17 7.48
N GLY A 78 -7.52 12.17 8.36
CA GLY A 78 -8.19 10.89 8.19
C GLY A 78 -9.71 11.00 8.21
N TYR A 79 -10.39 10.20 7.41
CA TYR A 79 -11.85 10.20 7.20
C TYR A 79 -12.44 11.46 6.55
N GLU A 80 -11.63 12.48 6.25
CA GLU A 80 -12.07 13.64 5.46
C GLU A 80 -12.45 13.23 4.03
N ALA A 81 -11.77 12.24 3.45
CA ALA A 81 -12.06 11.78 2.10
C ALA A 81 -13.39 11.02 2.07
N LEU A 82 -13.65 10.19 3.07
CA LEU A 82 -14.96 9.56 3.26
C LEU A 82 -16.06 10.60 3.44
N ARG A 83 -15.85 11.61 4.30
CA ARG A 83 -16.80 12.71 4.46
C ARG A 83 -17.10 13.37 3.12
N LYS A 84 -16.06 13.79 2.40
CA LYS A 84 -16.19 14.44 1.08
C LYS A 84 -16.93 13.55 0.08
N ALA A 85 -16.58 12.27 -0.01
CA ALA A 85 -17.25 11.31 -0.88
C ALA A 85 -18.74 11.19 -0.57
N LEU A 86 -19.14 11.18 0.70
CA LEU A 86 -20.55 11.04 1.12
C LEU A 86 -21.35 12.34 1.03
N THR A 87 -20.72 13.51 1.16
CA THR A 87 -21.43 14.80 1.25
C THR A 87 -21.37 15.64 -0.02
N GLU A 88 -20.34 15.48 -0.83
CA GLU A 88 -20.03 16.40 -1.93
C GLU A 88 -19.96 15.71 -3.30
N LEU A 89 -19.81 14.39 -3.34
CA LEU A 89 -19.64 13.63 -4.59
C LEU A 89 -20.74 12.58 -4.74
N SER A 90 -21.14 12.32 -5.98
CA SER A 90 -21.91 11.12 -6.34
C SER A 90 -20.98 9.93 -6.60
N PRO A 91 -21.48 8.67 -6.52
CA PRO A 91 -20.69 7.50 -6.87
C PRO A 91 -20.01 7.57 -8.25
N LEU A 92 -20.71 8.12 -9.25
CA LEU A 92 -20.19 8.29 -10.60
C LEU A 92 -19.05 9.32 -10.66
N GLN A 93 -19.14 10.42 -9.89
CA GLN A 93 -18.05 11.39 -9.80
C GLN A 93 -16.82 10.78 -9.13
N VAL A 94 -16.99 9.98 -8.07
CA VAL A 94 -15.87 9.25 -7.44
C VAL A 94 -15.21 8.28 -8.43
N ILE A 95 -16.01 7.51 -9.19
CA ILE A 95 -15.48 6.62 -10.24
C ILE A 95 -14.69 7.41 -11.27
N GLN A 96 -15.22 8.56 -11.71
CA GLN A 96 -14.59 9.40 -12.72
C GLN A 96 -13.26 9.98 -12.19
N GLU A 97 -13.23 10.45 -10.95
CA GLU A 97 -12.00 10.93 -10.29
C GLU A 97 -10.92 9.84 -10.25
N ILE A 98 -11.30 8.60 -9.92
CA ILE A 98 -10.36 7.46 -9.89
C ILE A 98 -9.90 7.10 -11.31
N LYS A 99 -10.78 7.13 -12.31
CA LYS A 99 -10.40 6.91 -13.72
C LYS A 99 -9.41 7.97 -14.20
N ASP A 100 -9.71 9.24 -13.97
CA ASP A 100 -8.90 10.37 -14.42
C ASP A 100 -7.56 10.44 -13.68
N SER A 101 -7.48 9.90 -12.45
CA SER A 101 -6.22 9.75 -11.74
C SER A 101 -5.24 8.80 -12.47
N GLY A 102 -5.76 7.86 -13.25
CA GLY A 102 -4.96 6.79 -13.86
C GLY A 102 -4.51 5.72 -12.87
N LEU A 103 -5.12 5.62 -11.68
CA LEU A 103 -4.79 4.58 -10.70
C LEU A 103 -5.02 3.17 -11.29
N ARG A 104 -3.97 2.36 -11.23
CA ARG A 104 -3.98 0.94 -11.59
C ARG A 104 -3.86 0.08 -10.34
N GLY A 105 -4.41 -1.14 -10.39
CA GLY A 105 -4.33 -2.09 -9.29
C GLY A 105 -2.88 -2.39 -8.89
N ARG A 106 -2.57 -2.21 -7.60
CA ARG A 106 -1.22 -2.33 -7.03
C ARG A 106 -0.82 -3.76 -6.62
N GLY A 107 -1.75 -4.70 -6.65
CA GLY A 107 -1.49 -6.12 -6.37
C GLY A 107 -0.97 -6.94 -7.55
N GLY A 108 -0.29 -6.34 -8.54
CA GLY A 108 0.32 -7.08 -9.66
C GLY A 108 -0.14 -6.65 -11.05
N ALA A 109 -1.31 -7.12 -11.49
CA ALA A 109 -1.72 -7.03 -12.91
C ALA A 109 -1.97 -5.61 -13.45
N GLY A 110 -2.02 -4.59 -12.60
CA GLY A 110 -2.18 -3.20 -13.05
C GLY A 110 -3.52 -2.93 -13.74
N PHE A 111 -4.60 -3.64 -13.42
CA PHE A 111 -5.91 -3.36 -14.03
C PHE A 111 -6.42 -1.97 -13.61
N PRO A 112 -6.98 -1.13 -14.51
CA PRO A 112 -7.46 0.21 -14.17
C PRO A 112 -8.54 0.18 -13.08
N THR A 113 -8.27 0.81 -11.94
CA THR A 113 -9.10 0.70 -10.73
C THR A 113 -10.49 1.30 -10.95
N GLY A 114 -10.58 2.49 -11.56
CA GLY A 114 -11.86 3.15 -11.83
C GLY A 114 -12.76 2.37 -12.80
N VAL A 115 -12.18 1.66 -13.77
CA VAL A 115 -12.92 0.75 -14.68
C VAL A 115 -13.48 -0.44 -13.90
N LYS A 116 -12.68 -1.04 -13.01
CA LYS A 116 -13.12 -2.15 -12.15
C LYS A 116 -14.30 -1.71 -11.27
N TRP A 117 -14.20 -0.53 -10.66
CA TRP A 117 -15.26 0.04 -9.82
C TRP A 117 -16.53 0.28 -10.63
N GLU A 118 -16.40 0.80 -11.85
CA GLU A 118 -17.54 1.02 -12.74
C GLU A 118 -18.26 -0.27 -13.12
N PHE A 119 -17.53 -1.37 -13.38
CA PHE A 119 -18.15 -2.67 -13.67
C PHE A 119 -19.02 -3.16 -12.51
N VAL A 120 -18.53 -3.08 -11.27
CA VAL A 120 -19.29 -3.48 -10.09
C VAL A 120 -20.44 -2.52 -9.81
N PHE A 121 -20.24 -1.22 -10.03
CA PHE A 121 -21.29 -0.21 -9.91
C PHE A 121 -22.46 -0.51 -10.86
N LYS A 122 -22.19 -0.78 -12.14
CA LYS A 122 -23.21 -1.07 -13.17
C LYS A 122 -23.88 -2.43 -13.01
N ALA A 123 -23.27 -3.38 -12.29
CA ALA A 123 -23.84 -4.69 -12.07
C ALA A 123 -25.16 -4.60 -11.28
N LYS A 124 -26.25 -5.13 -11.86
CA LYS A 124 -27.56 -5.17 -11.21
C LYS A 124 -27.60 -6.31 -10.19
N SER A 125 -27.65 -5.98 -8.91
CA SER A 125 -27.79 -6.93 -7.82
C SER A 125 -28.40 -6.25 -6.61
N SER A 126 -29.20 -7.00 -5.83
CA SER A 126 -29.72 -6.57 -4.53
C SER A 126 -28.63 -6.45 -3.46
N GLU A 127 -27.48 -7.08 -3.71
CA GLU A 127 -26.35 -7.10 -2.79
C GLU A 127 -25.02 -7.11 -3.55
N LYS A 128 -24.03 -6.41 -3.00
CA LYS A 128 -22.66 -6.33 -3.51
C LYS A 128 -21.69 -6.33 -2.34
N PHE A 129 -20.46 -6.74 -2.62
CA PHE A 129 -19.40 -6.87 -1.61
C PHE A 129 -18.16 -6.08 -2.01
N VAL A 130 -17.39 -5.66 -1.00
CA VAL A 130 -16.04 -5.13 -1.17
C VAL A 130 -15.07 -6.06 -0.45
N ILE A 131 -13.97 -6.42 -1.09
CA ILE A 131 -12.91 -7.22 -0.50
C ILE A 131 -11.60 -6.47 -0.63
N CYS A 132 -10.91 -6.31 0.50
CA CYS A 132 -9.50 -5.98 0.55
C CYS A 132 -8.69 -7.28 0.56
N ASN A 133 -7.88 -7.47 -0.49
CA ASN A 133 -6.94 -8.58 -0.57
C ASN A 133 -5.62 -8.17 0.10
N ALA A 134 -5.37 -8.76 1.28
CA ALA A 134 -4.19 -8.56 2.13
C ALA A 134 -3.44 -9.89 2.36
N ASP A 135 -3.48 -10.81 1.40
CA ASP A 135 -2.78 -12.10 1.50
C ASP A 135 -1.26 -11.96 1.30
N GLU A 136 -0.80 -10.96 0.52
CA GLU A 136 0.60 -10.62 0.23
C GLU A 136 1.57 -11.83 0.28
N GLY A 137 1.24 -12.87 -0.48
CA GLY A 137 1.94 -14.16 -0.38
C GLY A 137 3.35 -14.16 -0.98
N ASP A 138 3.69 -13.16 -1.79
CA ASP A 138 4.94 -13.10 -2.55
C ASP A 138 6.17 -13.00 -1.62
N PRO A 139 7.14 -13.93 -1.71
CA PRO A 139 8.45 -13.78 -1.11
C PRO A 139 9.08 -12.41 -1.39
N GLY A 140 9.56 -11.76 -0.33
CA GLY A 140 10.17 -10.42 -0.41
C GLY A 140 9.18 -9.26 -0.34
N ALA A 141 7.87 -9.51 -0.50
CA ALA A 141 6.83 -8.49 -0.35
C ALA A 141 6.39 -8.34 1.12
N PHE A 142 6.30 -7.08 1.57
CA PHE A 142 5.80 -6.68 2.89
C PHE A 142 5.28 -5.24 2.88
N MET A 143 4.83 -4.77 1.71
CA MET A 143 4.28 -3.43 1.50
C MET A 143 2.86 -3.34 2.04
N ASP A 144 2.00 -4.33 1.78
CA ASP A 144 0.65 -4.38 2.32
C ASP A 144 0.72 -4.52 3.84
N ARG A 145 1.61 -5.40 4.35
CA ARG A 145 1.86 -5.55 5.79
C ARG A 145 2.17 -4.21 6.45
N ALA A 146 3.08 -3.42 5.88
CA ALA A 146 3.50 -2.17 6.50
C ALA A 146 2.40 -1.11 6.51
N VAL A 147 1.51 -1.10 5.49
CA VAL A 147 0.33 -0.23 5.50
C VAL A 147 -0.64 -0.68 6.59
N LEU A 148 -0.92 -1.98 6.69
CA LEU A 148 -1.84 -2.50 7.71
C LEU A 148 -1.32 -2.35 9.14
N GLU A 149 -0.01 -2.50 9.34
CA GLU A 149 0.61 -2.30 10.65
C GLU A 149 0.80 -0.82 10.98
N GLY A 150 1.06 0.05 9.99
CA GLY A 150 1.45 1.44 10.22
C GLY A 150 0.35 2.48 10.03
N ASP A 151 -0.70 2.16 9.28
CA ASP A 151 -1.86 3.03 9.03
C ASP A 151 -3.09 2.18 8.60
N PRO A 152 -3.64 1.32 9.46
CA PRO A 152 -4.79 0.49 9.09
C PRO A 152 -6.03 1.30 8.71
N HIS A 153 -6.20 2.50 9.27
CA HIS A 153 -7.36 3.35 9.04
C HIS A 153 -7.46 3.87 7.60
N THR A 154 -6.34 4.13 6.90
CA THR A 154 -6.39 4.54 5.48
C THR A 154 -7.03 3.47 4.59
N VAL A 155 -6.82 2.19 4.91
CA VAL A 155 -7.42 1.05 4.19
C VAL A 155 -8.90 0.95 4.51
N VAL A 156 -9.27 1.09 5.79
CA VAL A 156 -10.68 1.12 6.21
C VAL A 156 -11.43 2.26 5.53
N GLU A 157 -10.85 3.47 5.47
CA GLU A 157 -11.44 4.61 4.78
C GLU A 157 -11.59 4.35 3.28
N GLY A 158 -10.55 3.83 2.62
CA GLY A 158 -10.59 3.45 1.22
C GLY A 158 -11.67 2.41 0.91
N MET A 159 -11.86 1.42 1.80
CA MET A 159 -12.93 0.43 1.69
C MET A 159 -14.32 1.05 1.87
N SER A 160 -14.50 1.97 2.84
CA SER A 160 -15.78 2.66 3.05
C SER A 160 -16.16 3.51 1.83
N ILE A 161 -15.20 4.20 1.21
CA ILE A 161 -15.43 4.94 -0.04
C ILE A 161 -15.80 3.98 -1.17
N ALA A 162 -15.07 2.86 -1.32
CA ALA A 162 -15.38 1.84 -2.32
C ALA A 162 -16.79 1.29 -2.17
N ALA A 163 -17.20 1.00 -0.93
CA ALA A 163 -18.51 0.49 -0.60
C ALA A 163 -19.63 1.48 -0.88
N TYR A 164 -19.42 2.76 -0.54
CA TYR A 164 -20.32 3.84 -0.92
C TYR A 164 -20.54 3.89 -2.42
N VAL A 165 -19.44 3.83 -3.18
CA VAL A 165 -19.51 3.91 -4.64
C VAL A 165 -20.29 2.74 -5.22
N VAL A 166 -19.93 1.50 -4.85
CA VAL A 166 -20.56 0.35 -5.51
C VAL A 166 -21.94 0.01 -4.94
N GLY A 167 -22.29 0.54 -3.77
CA GLY A 167 -23.52 0.21 -3.04
C GLY A 167 -23.40 -1.09 -2.24
N ALA A 168 -22.22 -1.38 -1.69
CA ALA A 168 -22.00 -2.55 -0.83
C ALA A 168 -22.31 -2.20 0.63
N LYS A 169 -22.94 -3.15 1.34
CA LYS A 169 -23.21 -3.03 2.79
C LYS A 169 -22.24 -3.84 3.65
N ARG A 170 -21.52 -4.79 3.03
CA ARG A 170 -20.62 -5.73 3.69
C ARG A 170 -19.29 -5.78 2.97
N GLY A 171 -18.22 -5.68 3.75
CA GLY A 171 -16.85 -5.74 3.31
C GLY A 171 -16.07 -6.83 4.03
N TYR A 172 -15.01 -7.33 3.39
CA TYR A 172 -14.10 -8.30 3.98
C TYR A 172 -12.67 -7.84 3.81
N VAL A 173 -11.86 -7.91 4.87
CA VAL A 173 -10.41 -7.88 4.75
C VAL A 173 -9.93 -9.32 4.84
N TYR A 174 -9.37 -9.85 3.75
CA TYR A 174 -8.75 -11.18 3.77
C TYR A 174 -7.26 -11.01 4.02
N VAL A 175 -6.81 -11.30 5.23
CA VAL A 175 -5.43 -11.14 5.68
C VAL A 175 -4.81 -12.50 5.95
N ARG A 176 -3.55 -12.68 5.54
CA ARG A 176 -2.82 -13.92 5.80
C ARG A 176 -2.56 -14.13 7.30
N ALA A 177 -2.53 -15.39 7.75
CA ALA A 177 -2.28 -15.72 9.16
C ALA A 177 -0.87 -15.34 9.65
N GLU A 178 0.08 -15.20 8.72
CA GLU A 178 1.48 -14.88 9.05
C GLU A 178 1.70 -13.42 9.45
N TYR A 179 0.67 -12.56 9.43
CA TYR A 179 0.74 -11.16 9.86
C TYR A 179 -0.06 -10.90 11.16
N PRO A 180 0.37 -11.44 12.32
CA PRO A 180 -0.36 -11.31 13.58
C PRO A 180 -0.52 -9.85 14.03
N LEU A 181 0.50 -9.01 13.84
CA LEU A 181 0.43 -7.59 14.23
C LEU A 181 -0.56 -6.81 13.34
N ALA A 182 -0.57 -7.10 12.03
CA ALA A 182 -1.54 -6.50 11.12
C ALA A 182 -2.98 -6.90 11.48
N ILE A 183 -3.20 -8.17 11.86
CA ILE A 183 -4.49 -8.67 12.35
C ILE A 183 -4.93 -7.90 13.60
N GLU A 184 -4.07 -7.81 14.61
CA GLU A 184 -4.36 -7.11 15.86
C GLU A 184 -4.72 -5.64 15.62
N ARG A 185 -3.91 -4.92 14.84
CA ARG A 185 -4.13 -3.50 14.54
C ARG A 185 -5.36 -3.26 13.68
N LEU A 186 -5.66 -4.16 12.73
CA LEU A 186 -6.91 -4.12 11.98
C LEU A 186 -8.11 -4.30 12.91
N GLU A 187 -8.08 -5.25 13.85
CA GLU A 187 -9.18 -5.42 14.80
C GLU A 187 -9.40 -4.17 15.66
N ILE A 188 -8.32 -3.53 16.13
CA ILE A 188 -8.38 -2.25 16.85
C ILE A 188 -9.00 -1.17 15.97
N ALA A 189 -8.49 -0.99 14.75
CA ALA A 189 -8.96 0.03 13.81
C ALA A 189 -10.45 -0.17 13.45
N LEU A 190 -10.89 -1.40 13.21
CA LEU A 190 -12.29 -1.72 12.92
C LEU A 190 -13.20 -1.40 14.12
N LYS A 191 -12.79 -1.75 15.35
CA LYS A 191 -13.54 -1.39 16.58
C LYS A 191 -13.63 0.13 16.76
N GLN A 192 -12.51 0.84 16.55
CA GLN A 192 -12.46 2.29 16.67
C GLN A 192 -13.29 2.99 15.60
N ALA A 193 -13.24 2.53 14.35
CA ALA A 193 -14.04 3.07 13.24
C ALA A 193 -15.55 2.91 13.49
N LYS A 194 -15.99 1.77 14.04
CA LYS A 194 -17.38 1.58 14.48
C LYS A 194 -17.76 2.54 15.60
N LYS A 195 -16.92 2.68 16.63
CA LYS A 195 -17.15 3.59 17.76
C LYS A 195 -17.32 5.05 17.31
N HIS A 196 -16.58 5.48 16.29
CA HIS A 196 -16.64 6.84 15.74
C HIS A 196 -17.63 6.99 14.57
N ASN A 197 -18.45 5.98 14.28
CA ASN A 197 -19.45 5.99 13.20
C ASN A 197 -18.87 6.18 11.78
N PHE A 198 -17.65 5.70 11.55
CA PHE A 198 -17.06 5.54 10.21
C PHE A 198 -17.33 4.16 9.59
N LEU A 199 -17.81 3.21 10.41
CA LEU A 199 -18.36 1.91 10.02
C LEU A 199 -19.67 1.65 10.80
N GLY A 200 -20.46 0.70 10.33
CA GLY A 200 -21.74 0.32 10.89
C GLY A 200 -22.92 0.98 10.18
N GLU A 201 -23.91 1.42 10.95
CA GLU A 201 -25.14 2.03 10.45
C GLU A 201 -25.07 3.56 10.45
N ASN A 202 -25.75 4.17 9.49
CA ASN A 202 -25.90 5.61 9.32
C ASN A 202 -24.57 6.36 9.40
N ILE A 203 -23.55 5.89 8.68
CA ILE A 203 -22.18 6.42 8.72
C ILE A 203 -22.19 7.93 8.47
N LEU A 204 -21.56 8.69 9.35
CA LEU A 204 -21.55 10.16 9.36
C LEU A 204 -22.96 10.78 9.31
N LYS A 205 -23.95 10.11 9.92
CA LYS A 205 -25.37 10.49 9.91
C LYS A 205 -25.95 10.60 8.49
N LYS A 206 -25.47 9.77 7.57
CA LYS A 206 -25.99 9.64 6.19
C LYS A 206 -26.70 8.31 6.03
N ASP A 207 -27.56 8.22 5.01
CA ASP A 207 -28.21 6.95 4.60
C ASP A 207 -27.20 6.04 3.88
N PHE A 208 -26.17 5.62 4.61
CA PHE A 208 -25.12 4.73 4.13
C PHE A 208 -24.66 3.83 5.28
N ASN A 209 -24.76 2.52 5.05
CA ASN A 209 -24.37 1.49 6.01
C ASN A 209 -23.28 0.65 5.38
N PHE A 210 -22.19 0.43 6.11
CA PHE A 210 -21.12 -0.44 5.67
C PHE A 210 -20.36 -0.99 6.87
N ASP A 211 -20.18 -2.30 6.90
CA ASP A 211 -19.37 -2.95 7.92
C ASP A 211 -18.34 -3.90 7.30
N ILE A 212 -17.24 -4.09 8.00
CA ILE A 212 -16.10 -4.90 7.57
C ILE A 212 -15.90 -6.05 8.54
N GLU A 213 -15.75 -7.26 8.00
CA GLU A 213 -15.35 -8.46 8.74
C GLU A 213 -13.92 -8.86 8.37
N LEU A 214 -13.12 -9.23 9.37
CA LEU A 214 -11.78 -9.74 9.17
C LEU A 214 -11.83 -11.25 8.89
N ARG A 215 -11.15 -11.68 7.82
CA ARG A 215 -11.00 -13.10 7.46
C ARG A 215 -9.53 -13.45 7.44
N ILE A 216 -9.14 -14.35 8.34
CA ILE A 216 -7.77 -14.82 8.48
C ILE A 216 -7.56 -16.02 7.55
N GLY A 217 -6.58 -15.92 6.65
CA GLY A 217 -6.19 -17.00 5.75
C GLY A 217 -5.57 -18.18 6.48
N ALA A 218 -5.31 -19.27 5.74
CA ALA A 218 -4.77 -20.51 6.29
C ALA A 218 -3.40 -20.91 5.68
N GLY A 219 -2.58 -19.91 5.33
CA GLY A 219 -1.21 -20.10 4.83
C GLY A 219 -1.10 -20.60 3.39
N ALA A 220 -2.11 -20.36 2.56
CA ALA A 220 -2.14 -20.83 1.18
C ALA A 220 -1.84 -19.67 0.20
N PHE A 221 -0.64 -19.64 -0.38
CA PHE A 221 -0.22 -18.63 -1.38
C PHE A 221 -1.22 -18.41 -2.52
N VAL A 222 -1.88 -19.48 -2.97
CA VAL A 222 -2.87 -19.42 -4.05
C VAL A 222 -4.11 -18.59 -3.69
N CYS A 223 -4.39 -18.39 -2.40
CA CYS A 223 -5.49 -17.54 -1.94
C CYS A 223 -5.24 -16.04 -2.18
N GLY A 224 -4.05 -15.63 -2.60
CA GLY A 224 -3.82 -14.30 -3.15
C GLY A 224 -4.50 -14.08 -4.50
N GLU A 225 -4.84 -15.15 -5.24
CA GLU A 225 -5.63 -15.07 -6.47
C GLU A 225 -7.10 -14.78 -6.15
N GLU A 226 -7.72 -13.83 -6.87
CA GLU A 226 -9.03 -13.27 -6.53
C GLU A 226 -10.17 -14.30 -6.35
N THR A 227 -10.21 -15.36 -7.14
CA THR A 227 -11.26 -16.40 -7.06
C THR A 227 -10.95 -17.46 -6.00
N GLY A 228 -9.65 -17.76 -5.79
CA GLY A 228 -9.19 -18.58 -4.67
C GLY A 228 -9.48 -17.92 -3.33
N LEU A 229 -9.23 -16.61 -3.24
CA LEU A 229 -9.58 -15.77 -2.10
C LEU A 229 -11.07 -15.85 -1.79
N ILE A 230 -11.93 -15.63 -2.79
CA ILE A 230 -13.38 -15.75 -2.64
C ILE A 230 -13.75 -17.13 -2.09
N ALA A 231 -13.21 -18.20 -2.68
CA ALA A 231 -13.50 -19.57 -2.23
C ALA A 231 -13.12 -19.76 -0.75
N SER A 232 -11.99 -19.20 -0.31
CA SER A 232 -11.57 -19.23 1.08
C SER A 232 -12.52 -18.45 2.00
N ILE A 233 -13.01 -17.27 1.61
CA ILE A 233 -14.02 -16.52 2.39
C ILE A 233 -15.34 -17.32 2.48
N GLU A 234 -15.71 -18.02 1.41
CA GLU A 234 -16.89 -18.90 1.39
C GLU A 234 -16.72 -20.18 2.24
N GLY A 235 -15.56 -20.38 2.90
CA GLY A 235 -15.27 -21.56 3.70
C GLY A 235 -14.93 -22.81 2.87
N LYS A 236 -14.64 -22.63 1.57
CA LYS A 236 -14.22 -23.69 0.66
C LYS A 236 -12.69 -23.73 0.57
N ARG A 237 -12.17 -24.79 -0.05
CA ARG A 237 -10.76 -24.84 -0.46
C ARG A 237 -10.48 -23.70 -1.44
N GLY A 238 -9.36 -23.00 -1.26
CA GLY A 238 -8.90 -21.87 -2.09
C GLY A 238 -8.46 -22.28 -3.50
N MET A 239 -9.32 -22.96 -4.26
CA MET A 239 -9.06 -23.34 -5.63
C MET A 239 -9.51 -22.22 -6.58
N PRO A 240 -8.60 -21.65 -7.39
CA PRO A 240 -8.97 -20.69 -8.42
C PRO A 240 -10.00 -21.26 -9.39
N ARG A 241 -10.86 -20.39 -9.90
CA ARG A 241 -11.90 -20.71 -10.87
C ARG A 241 -11.56 -20.05 -12.21
N SER A 242 -11.82 -20.76 -13.30
CA SER A 242 -11.71 -20.21 -14.65
C SER A 242 -12.66 -19.01 -14.80
N ARG A 243 -12.19 -18.00 -15.53
CA ARG A 243 -12.99 -16.83 -15.94
C ARG A 243 -13.30 -16.96 -17.43
N PRO A 244 -14.50 -16.62 -17.90
CA PRO A 244 -15.65 -16.09 -17.15
C PRO A 244 -16.38 -17.13 -16.27
N PRO A 245 -17.19 -16.70 -15.27
CA PRO A 245 -17.53 -15.30 -14.95
C PRO A 245 -16.45 -14.58 -14.12
N PHE A 246 -16.37 -13.24 -14.27
CA PHE A 246 -15.46 -12.41 -13.48
C PHE A 246 -16.08 -12.04 -12.11
N PRO A 247 -15.27 -11.85 -11.05
CA PRO A 247 -15.77 -11.47 -9.72
C PRO A 247 -16.62 -10.19 -9.70
N ALA A 248 -16.33 -9.25 -10.60
CA ALA A 248 -17.11 -8.03 -10.75
C ALA A 248 -18.57 -8.28 -11.15
N THR A 249 -18.88 -9.45 -11.72
CA THR A 249 -20.23 -9.90 -12.07
C THR A 249 -20.75 -10.99 -11.14
N CYS A 250 -19.92 -11.97 -10.78
CA CYS A 250 -20.28 -13.16 -10.01
C CYS A 250 -19.06 -13.54 -9.14
N GLY A 251 -18.92 -12.87 -8.00
CA GLY A 251 -17.83 -13.06 -7.04
C GLY A 251 -18.30 -13.81 -5.80
N LEU A 252 -18.18 -13.16 -4.65
CA LEU A 252 -18.55 -13.71 -3.34
C LEU A 252 -20.04 -14.06 -3.30
N TRP A 253 -20.34 -15.33 -3.00
CA TRP A 253 -21.70 -15.90 -3.01
C TRP A 253 -22.49 -15.61 -4.30
N GLY A 254 -21.77 -15.54 -5.42
CA GLY A 254 -22.34 -15.27 -6.74
C GLY A 254 -22.83 -13.83 -6.93
N LYS A 255 -22.43 -12.90 -6.06
CA LYS A 255 -22.80 -11.46 -6.16
C LYS A 255 -21.66 -10.63 -6.75
N PRO A 256 -21.96 -9.49 -7.40
CA PRO A 256 -20.92 -8.55 -7.85
C PRO A 256 -20.02 -8.15 -6.68
N THR A 257 -18.73 -8.37 -6.83
CA THR A 257 -17.75 -8.18 -5.76
C THR A 257 -16.59 -7.35 -6.27
N LEU A 258 -16.33 -6.24 -5.57
CA LEU A 258 -15.18 -5.39 -5.83
C LEU A 258 -13.99 -5.89 -5.01
N ILE A 259 -12.95 -6.36 -5.68
CA ILE A 259 -11.72 -6.84 -5.04
C ILE A 259 -10.57 -5.92 -5.40
N ASN A 260 -9.94 -5.32 -4.38
CA ASN A 260 -8.76 -4.49 -4.52
C ASN A 260 -7.70 -4.88 -3.47
N ASN A 261 -6.44 -4.70 -3.83
CA ASN A 261 -5.31 -4.87 -2.92
C ASN A 261 -5.21 -3.70 -1.93
N VAL A 262 -4.57 -3.92 -0.78
CA VAL A 262 -4.37 -2.93 0.30
C VAL A 262 -3.82 -1.59 -0.22
N GLU A 263 -2.67 -1.59 -0.91
CA GLU A 263 -2.07 -0.37 -1.45
C GLU A 263 -3.01 0.35 -2.43
N THR A 264 -3.82 -0.39 -3.19
CA THR A 264 -4.80 0.21 -4.11
C THR A 264 -5.86 0.99 -3.35
N LEU A 265 -6.38 0.42 -2.24
CA LEU A 265 -7.40 1.06 -1.41
C LEU A 265 -6.82 2.25 -0.63
N ALA A 266 -5.58 2.13 -0.13
CA ALA A 266 -4.89 3.20 0.58
C ALA A 266 -4.60 4.44 -0.28
N ASN A 267 -4.57 4.31 -1.61
CA ASN A 267 -4.46 5.46 -2.51
C ASN A 267 -5.76 6.27 -2.62
N ILE A 268 -6.93 5.65 -2.36
CA ILE A 268 -8.24 6.26 -2.62
C ILE A 268 -8.44 7.55 -1.81
N PRO A 269 -8.22 7.60 -0.49
CA PRO A 269 -8.44 8.84 0.27
C PRO A 269 -7.63 10.02 -0.28
N HIS A 270 -6.38 9.78 -0.69
CA HIS A 270 -5.51 10.81 -1.24
C HIS A 270 -6.00 11.36 -2.57
N ILE A 271 -6.47 10.49 -3.46
CA ILE A 271 -7.03 10.89 -4.76
C ILE A 271 -8.29 11.73 -4.56
N ILE A 272 -9.19 11.35 -3.64
CA ILE A 272 -10.43 12.09 -3.39
C ILE A 272 -10.17 13.46 -2.77
N LEU A 273 -9.17 13.58 -1.88
CA LEU A 273 -8.84 14.86 -1.25
C LEU A 273 -8.10 15.80 -2.20
N LYS A 274 -7.07 15.32 -2.89
CA LYS A 274 -6.15 16.16 -3.69
C LYS A 274 -6.52 16.24 -5.18
N GLY A 275 -7.36 15.33 -5.65
CA GLY A 275 -7.86 15.27 -7.01
C GLY A 275 -7.02 14.42 -7.98
N ALA A 276 -7.66 13.99 -9.06
CA ALA A 276 -7.15 13.18 -10.15
C ALA A 276 -5.97 13.84 -10.85
N LYS A 277 -6.03 15.17 -11.08
CA LYS A 277 -4.96 15.93 -11.71
C LYS A 277 -3.68 15.91 -10.88
N TRP A 278 -3.80 15.99 -9.55
CA TRP A 278 -2.64 15.88 -8.66
C TRP A 278 -2.00 14.49 -8.78
N PHE A 279 -2.80 13.43 -8.70
CA PHE A 279 -2.28 12.06 -8.75
C PHE A 279 -1.68 11.71 -10.14
N SER A 280 -2.34 12.10 -11.22
CA SER A 280 -1.88 11.86 -12.61
C SER A 280 -0.68 12.72 -13.01
N SER A 281 -0.35 13.76 -12.26
CA SER A 281 0.90 14.52 -12.45
C SER A 281 2.14 13.78 -11.94
N ILE A 282 1.94 12.69 -11.19
CA ILE A 282 3.00 11.87 -10.59
C ILE A 282 3.20 10.62 -11.44
N GLY A 283 4.45 10.26 -11.68
CA GLY A 283 4.85 9.12 -12.52
C GLY A 283 4.84 9.44 -14.02
N ILE A 284 4.95 8.41 -14.85
CA ILE A 284 5.04 8.54 -16.32
C ILE A 284 3.71 8.21 -17.01
N ASP A 285 3.62 8.42 -18.31
CA ASP A 285 2.40 8.11 -19.06
C ASP A 285 2.02 6.61 -19.00
N GLY A 286 0.72 6.34 -18.87
CA GLY A 286 0.18 5.00 -18.60
C GLY A 286 0.44 4.44 -17.19
N ASN A 287 1.30 5.09 -16.39
CA ASN A 287 1.77 4.61 -15.09
C ASN A 287 1.80 5.74 -14.06
N LYS A 288 0.61 6.10 -13.57
CA LYS A 288 0.42 7.25 -12.68
C LYS A 288 0.54 6.90 -11.20
N GLY A 289 0.92 7.90 -10.41
CA GLY A 289 1.09 7.81 -8.97
C GLY A 289 2.39 7.15 -8.53
N THR A 290 2.42 6.74 -7.28
CA THR A 290 3.54 6.03 -6.66
C THR A 290 3.28 4.53 -6.59
N LYS A 291 4.36 3.78 -6.37
CA LYS A 291 4.34 2.36 -5.99
C LYS A 291 5.28 2.16 -4.81
N ILE A 292 4.85 1.33 -3.86
CA ILE A 292 5.72 0.88 -2.77
C ILE A 292 6.52 -0.34 -3.25
N PHE A 293 7.85 -0.29 -3.12
CA PHE A 293 8.75 -1.40 -3.37
C PHE A 293 9.38 -1.90 -2.08
N ALA A 294 9.52 -3.22 -1.97
CA ALA A 294 10.21 -3.88 -0.89
C ALA A 294 11.62 -4.31 -1.35
N LEU A 295 12.63 -3.52 -1.00
CA LEU A 295 14.02 -3.85 -1.29
C LEU A 295 14.51 -4.93 -0.33
N SER A 296 14.72 -6.13 -0.87
CA SER A 296 15.18 -7.30 -0.13
C SER A 296 16.34 -8.02 -0.84
N GLY A 297 16.94 -9.01 -0.18
CA GLY A 297 18.06 -9.78 -0.72
C GLY A 297 19.43 -9.11 -0.55
N LYS A 298 20.29 -9.21 -1.56
CA LYS A 298 21.69 -8.79 -1.51
C LYS A 298 21.86 -7.31 -1.87
N ILE A 299 21.31 -6.43 -1.05
CA ILE A 299 21.33 -4.97 -1.23
C ILE A 299 21.77 -4.28 0.07
N LYS A 300 22.48 -3.14 0.00
CA LYS A 300 22.99 -2.45 1.21
C LYS A 300 21.87 -1.94 2.10
N ASN A 301 20.90 -1.25 1.50
CA ASN A 301 19.76 -0.67 2.22
C ASN A 301 18.50 -1.49 1.91
N THR A 302 18.13 -2.37 2.84
CA THR A 302 16.87 -3.11 2.78
C THR A 302 15.73 -2.29 3.40
N GLY A 303 14.51 -2.50 2.93
CA GLY A 303 13.31 -1.87 3.50
C GLY A 303 12.28 -1.47 2.44
N LEU A 304 11.32 -0.65 2.86
CA LEU A 304 10.27 -0.13 1.98
C LEU A 304 10.61 1.23 1.44
N VAL A 305 10.36 1.40 0.14
CA VAL A 305 10.57 2.65 -0.57
C VAL A 305 9.34 2.96 -1.41
N GLU A 306 8.77 4.14 -1.24
CA GLU A 306 7.64 4.58 -2.06
C GLU A 306 8.13 5.61 -3.06
N VAL A 307 8.05 5.29 -4.35
CA VAL A 307 8.62 6.11 -5.42
C VAL A 307 7.59 6.32 -6.55
N PRO A 308 7.68 7.43 -7.31
CA PRO A 308 6.90 7.61 -8.53
C PRO A 308 7.17 6.48 -9.53
N LEU A 309 6.12 5.98 -10.19
CA LEU A 309 6.29 5.01 -11.27
C LEU A 309 7.06 5.63 -12.46
N GLY A 310 7.97 4.87 -13.05
CA GLY A 310 8.88 5.33 -14.10
C GLY A 310 10.31 5.62 -13.65
N LEU A 311 10.59 5.60 -12.34
CA LEU A 311 11.96 5.52 -11.84
C LEU A 311 12.67 4.30 -12.44
N THR A 312 13.95 4.41 -12.81
CA THR A 312 14.68 3.27 -13.40
C THR A 312 15.08 2.23 -12.35
N ILE A 313 15.32 0.99 -12.79
CA ILE A 313 15.81 -0.09 -11.94
C ILE A 313 17.16 0.30 -11.30
N GLY A 314 18.04 0.93 -12.07
CA GLY A 314 19.34 1.42 -11.61
C GLY A 314 19.22 2.44 -10.50
N GLU A 315 18.35 3.43 -10.64
CA GLU A 315 18.09 4.41 -9.58
C GLU A 315 17.53 3.75 -8.32
N LEU A 316 16.63 2.76 -8.45
CA LEU A 316 16.08 2.04 -7.31
C LEU A 316 17.18 1.25 -6.57
N ILE A 317 18.03 0.53 -7.29
CA ILE A 317 19.04 -0.36 -6.71
C ILE A 317 20.25 0.42 -6.18
N PHE A 318 20.79 1.36 -6.95
CA PHE A 318 22.05 2.03 -6.62
C PHE A 318 21.85 3.32 -5.85
N ASP A 319 20.90 4.18 -6.24
CA ASP A 319 20.72 5.47 -5.57
C ASP A 319 19.97 5.32 -4.25
N ILE A 320 18.88 4.54 -4.25
CA ILE A 320 18.07 4.32 -3.06
C ILE A 320 18.62 3.13 -2.25
N GLY A 321 18.77 1.98 -2.91
CA GLY A 321 19.25 0.75 -2.28
C GLY A 321 20.74 0.74 -1.88
N GLY A 322 21.53 1.70 -2.36
CA GLY A 322 22.97 1.80 -2.05
C GLY A 322 23.84 0.74 -2.75
N GLY A 323 23.28 0.01 -3.71
CA GLY A 323 23.98 -1.01 -4.48
C GLY A 323 24.19 -2.33 -3.72
N ILE A 324 25.15 -3.12 -4.21
CA ILE A 324 25.41 -4.47 -3.71
C ILE A 324 26.40 -4.43 -2.53
N PRO A 325 26.18 -5.21 -1.45
CA PRO A 325 27.12 -5.35 -0.35
C PRO A 325 28.52 -5.81 -0.80
N ASP A 326 29.53 -5.45 0.00
CA ASP A 326 30.94 -5.81 -0.20
C ASP A 326 31.55 -5.36 -1.54
N GLY A 327 30.94 -4.37 -2.22
CA GLY A 327 31.42 -3.88 -3.51
C GLY A 327 31.31 -4.92 -4.65
N LYS A 328 30.45 -5.93 -4.49
CA LYS A 328 30.22 -6.95 -5.52
C LYS A 328 29.47 -6.36 -6.73
N LYS A 329 29.55 -7.05 -7.87
CA LYS A 329 28.83 -6.66 -9.09
C LYS A 329 27.35 -7.02 -8.99
N PHE A 330 26.49 -6.13 -9.48
CA PHE A 330 25.09 -6.45 -9.73
C PHE A 330 24.99 -7.49 -10.84
N LYS A 331 24.19 -8.55 -10.62
CA LYS A 331 23.97 -9.61 -11.61
C LYS A 331 22.57 -9.54 -12.20
N ALA A 332 21.57 -9.50 -11.33
CA ALA A 332 20.17 -9.39 -11.69
C ALA A 332 19.33 -8.96 -10.48
N VAL A 333 18.13 -8.47 -10.74
CA VAL A 333 17.06 -8.29 -9.77
C VAL A 333 15.85 -9.11 -10.19
N GLN A 334 15.18 -9.77 -9.26
CA GLN A 334 13.89 -10.41 -9.50
C GLN A 334 12.81 -9.42 -9.06
N THR A 335 11.79 -9.21 -9.89
CA THR A 335 10.65 -8.34 -9.55
C THR A 335 9.36 -9.13 -9.59
N GLY A 336 8.41 -8.77 -8.72
CA GLY A 336 7.06 -9.36 -8.76
C GLY A 336 6.98 -10.79 -8.25
N GLY A 337 7.85 -11.11 -7.28
CA GLY A 337 7.87 -12.37 -6.57
C GLY A 337 8.30 -13.57 -7.42
N PRO A 338 8.00 -14.80 -6.97
CA PRO A 338 8.37 -16.04 -7.65
C PRO A 338 7.79 -16.20 -9.05
N SER A 339 6.73 -15.44 -9.35
CA SER A 339 6.06 -15.45 -10.65
C SER A 339 6.70 -14.51 -11.68
N GLY A 340 7.64 -13.66 -11.26
CA GLY A 340 8.30 -12.70 -12.14
C GLY A 340 9.72 -13.11 -12.54
N GLY A 341 10.24 -12.38 -13.52
CA GLY A 341 11.52 -12.64 -14.19
C GLY A 341 12.71 -12.04 -13.46
N CYS A 342 13.90 -12.58 -13.76
CA CYS A 342 15.17 -12.04 -13.32
C CYS A 342 15.72 -11.06 -14.36
N ILE A 343 15.72 -9.77 -14.05
CA ILE A 343 16.17 -8.69 -14.93
C ILE A 343 17.68 -8.52 -14.77
N PRO A 344 18.50 -8.79 -15.80
CA PRO A 344 19.95 -8.70 -15.70
C PRO A 344 20.46 -7.26 -15.74
N GLN A 345 21.74 -7.08 -15.42
CA GLN A 345 22.43 -5.77 -15.36
C GLN A 345 22.25 -4.89 -16.59
N ASP A 346 22.08 -5.48 -17.77
CA ASP A 346 22.02 -4.75 -19.04
C ASP A 346 20.74 -3.89 -19.17
N TYR A 347 19.77 -4.09 -18.27
CA TYR A 347 18.48 -3.40 -18.27
C TYR A 347 18.31 -2.43 -17.09
N LEU A 348 19.39 -2.02 -16.41
CA LEU A 348 19.31 -1.09 -15.27
C LEU A 348 18.66 0.25 -15.65
N ASP A 349 18.83 0.72 -16.88
CA ASP A 349 18.22 1.98 -17.34
C ASP A 349 16.72 1.84 -17.68
N THR A 350 16.14 0.64 -17.52
CA THR A 350 14.72 0.42 -17.80
C THR A 350 13.85 1.15 -16.77
N PRO A 351 12.92 2.03 -17.18
CA PRO A 351 11.96 2.64 -16.27
C PRO A 351 11.03 1.57 -15.70
N ILE A 352 10.73 1.63 -14.41
CA ILE A 352 9.81 0.68 -13.76
C ILE A 352 8.37 1.05 -14.08
N SER A 353 7.74 0.29 -14.98
CA SER A 353 6.37 0.46 -15.43
C SER A 353 5.72 -0.92 -15.67
N TYR A 354 4.38 -1.00 -15.72
CA TYR A 354 3.73 -2.30 -15.97
C TYR A 354 4.09 -2.85 -17.36
N GLU A 355 4.24 -1.97 -18.35
CA GLU A 355 4.55 -2.34 -19.73
C GLU A 355 6.02 -2.75 -19.88
N SER A 356 6.95 -1.95 -19.36
CA SER A 356 8.39 -2.21 -19.51
C SER A 356 8.82 -3.49 -18.81
N LEU A 357 8.27 -3.79 -17.63
CA LEU A 357 8.57 -5.04 -16.93
C LEU A 357 8.03 -6.24 -17.70
N LYS A 358 6.84 -6.11 -18.31
CA LYS A 358 6.26 -7.16 -19.15
C LYS A 358 7.11 -7.43 -20.38
N ASP A 359 7.65 -6.39 -21.01
CA ASP A 359 8.53 -6.53 -22.19
C ASP A 359 9.86 -7.25 -21.84
N LEU A 360 10.23 -7.30 -20.56
CA LEU A 360 11.39 -8.03 -20.04
C LEU A 360 11.03 -9.42 -19.49
N ASP A 361 9.86 -9.98 -19.85
CA ASP A 361 9.33 -11.24 -19.31
C ASP A 361 9.29 -11.25 -17.77
N SER A 362 9.07 -10.08 -17.18
CA SER A 362 8.88 -9.87 -15.75
C SER A 362 7.53 -9.23 -15.48
N ILE A 363 7.24 -8.99 -14.20
CA ILE A 363 6.00 -8.35 -13.76
C ILE A 363 6.28 -7.41 -12.59
N MET A 364 5.42 -6.42 -12.43
CA MET A 364 5.43 -5.54 -11.25
C MET A 364 5.14 -6.32 -9.97
N GLY A 365 4.20 -7.29 -10.05
CA GLY A 365 3.67 -8.00 -8.89
C GLY A 365 3.20 -7.05 -7.78
N SER A 366 3.30 -7.52 -6.55
CA SER A 366 3.06 -6.74 -5.33
C SER A 366 4.14 -5.68 -5.07
N GLY A 367 5.20 -5.58 -5.86
CA GLY A 367 6.33 -4.65 -5.65
C GLY A 367 7.45 -5.20 -4.78
N GLY A 368 7.49 -6.52 -4.57
CA GLY A 368 8.67 -7.23 -4.04
C GLY A 368 9.81 -7.35 -5.03
#